data_AF-A0A925MDK2-F1
#
_entry.id   AF-A0A925MDK2-F1
#
_cell.length_a   1.000
_cell.length_b   1.000
_cell.length_c   1.000
_cell.angle_alpha   90.00
_cell.angle_beta   90.00
_cell.angle_gamma   90.00
#
_symmetry.space_group_name_H-M   'P 1'
#
loop_
_entity.id
_entity.type
_entity.pdbx_description
1 polymer ?
#
loop_
_entity_poly.entity_id
_entity_poly.type
_entity_poly.pdbx_seq_one_letter_code
_entity_poly.pdbx_strand_id
1 'polypeptide(L)'
;MPHDPRTAVAGPVSTDLVWAAQLGDVPATLAVRPELRAAMRFLLEHHEIPVKVTEGGDRRARRKAILDALFAGTLTLDAAIAETERQLARADSPHHASNLVFASGWAKRLVHTHLGVFYTWAVLEYLLASGATQCFVPHALAESATSACSRLLAGRAHDAVVLRDRLIQSYVAKQPVRAPLVPNHPHCTHVVAPVRAGAV
;
A
#
# COMPACT_ATOMS: atom_id res chain seq x y z
N MET A 1 -1.63 13.32 -26.98
CA MET A 1 -0.86 12.10 -26.65
C MET A 1 -0.65 12.08 -25.15
N PRO A 2 -1.13 11.06 -24.42
CA PRO A 2 -0.95 11.01 -22.98
C PRO A 2 0.52 10.69 -22.66
N HIS A 3 1.13 11.49 -21.79
CA HIS A 3 2.46 11.24 -21.25
C HIS A 3 2.46 9.90 -20.50
N ASP A 4 3.30 8.95 -20.93
CA ASP A 4 3.58 7.74 -20.19
C ASP A 4 4.50 8.09 -19.00
N PRO A 5 4.04 7.97 -17.74
CA PRO A 5 4.86 8.29 -16.57
C PRO A 5 6.02 7.29 -16.36
N ARG A 6 6.05 6.16 -17.09
CA ARG A 6 7.17 5.19 -17.04
C ARG A 6 8.48 5.75 -17.57
N THR A 7 8.45 6.82 -18.35
CA THR A 7 9.64 7.44 -18.95
C THR A 7 10.32 8.52 -18.10
N ALA A 8 9.75 8.92 -16.96
CA ALA A 8 10.23 10.08 -16.21
C ALA A 8 11.16 9.76 -15.02
N VAL A 9 11.62 8.51 -14.84
CA VAL A 9 12.39 8.12 -13.65
C VAL A 9 13.59 7.25 -14.01
N ALA A 10 14.50 7.77 -14.84
CA ALA A 10 15.82 7.18 -15.05
C ALA A 10 16.88 8.10 -14.41
N GLY A 11 16.90 8.12 -13.08
CA GLY A 11 17.98 8.71 -12.28
C GLY A 11 18.53 7.67 -11.31
N PRO A 12 19.81 7.73 -10.93
CA PRO A 12 20.37 6.82 -9.94
C PRO A 12 19.55 6.88 -8.65
N VAL A 13 19.32 5.71 -8.02
CA VAL A 13 18.62 5.62 -6.73
C VAL A 13 19.47 6.35 -5.68
N SER A 14 19.08 7.59 -5.35
CA SER A 14 19.75 8.35 -4.30
C SER A 14 19.57 7.67 -2.95
N THR A 15 20.68 7.37 -2.29
CA THR A 15 20.75 6.73 -0.96
C THR A 15 20.34 7.66 0.18
N ASP A 16 20.20 8.97 -0.09
CA ASP A 16 19.92 10.00 0.91
C ASP A 16 18.42 10.33 1.04
N LEU A 17 17.58 9.70 0.22
CA LEU A 17 16.14 9.94 0.26
C LEU A 17 15.50 9.15 1.39
N VAL A 18 14.64 9.82 2.16
CA VAL A 18 13.88 9.20 3.25
C VAL A 18 12.81 8.28 2.65
N TRP A 19 12.89 6.99 2.98
CA TRP A 19 11.89 5.96 2.65
C TRP A 19 11.10 5.60 3.89
N ALA A 20 9.83 5.20 3.73
CA ALA A 20 9.05 4.70 4.85
C ALA A 20 9.69 3.42 5.40
N ALA A 21 9.92 3.35 6.72
CA ALA A 21 10.38 2.14 7.39
C ALA A 21 9.21 1.30 7.92
N GLN A 22 8.04 1.91 8.02
CA GLN A 22 6.79 1.29 8.46
C GLN A 22 5.60 2.03 7.85
N LEU A 23 4.43 1.41 7.90
CA LEU A 23 3.19 1.96 7.33
C LEU A 23 2.86 3.38 7.84
N GLY A 24 3.15 3.65 9.11
CA GLY A 24 2.91 4.96 9.73
C GLY A 24 3.74 6.09 9.13
N ASP A 25 4.90 5.78 8.52
CA ASP A 25 5.79 6.79 7.95
C ASP A 25 5.36 7.20 6.53
N VAL A 26 4.51 6.40 5.87
CA VAL A 26 4.12 6.59 4.46
C VAL A 26 3.63 8.00 4.17
N PRO A 27 2.72 8.63 4.96
CA PRO A 27 2.30 10.01 4.68
C PRO A 27 3.46 11.02 4.65
N ALA A 28 4.41 10.90 5.59
CA ALA A 28 5.59 11.77 5.62
C ALA A 28 6.53 11.50 4.44
N THR A 29 6.71 10.24 4.05
CA THR A 29 7.46 9.87 2.85
C THR A 29 6.83 10.46 1.59
N LEU A 30 5.50 10.36 1.43
CA LEU A 30 4.82 10.92 0.26
C LEU A 30 4.91 12.44 0.20
N ALA A 31 5.06 13.13 1.35
CA ALA A 31 5.24 14.58 1.39
C ALA A 31 6.53 15.02 0.67
N VAL A 32 7.61 14.24 0.79
CA VAL A 32 8.94 14.55 0.23
C VAL A 32 9.30 13.76 -1.03
N ARG A 33 8.45 12.82 -1.45
CA ARG A 33 8.63 11.95 -2.64
C ARG A 33 7.50 12.15 -3.64
N PRO A 34 7.48 13.28 -4.38
CA PRO A 34 6.39 13.59 -5.31
C PRO A 34 6.22 12.55 -6.43
N GLU A 35 7.30 11.87 -6.83
CA GLU A 35 7.27 10.80 -7.82
C GLU A 35 6.58 9.53 -7.30
N LEU A 36 6.80 9.16 -6.03
CA LEU A 36 6.05 8.05 -5.41
C LEU A 36 4.58 8.42 -5.21
N ARG A 37 4.31 9.68 -4.84
CA ARG A 37 2.94 10.21 -4.77
C ARG A 37 2.23 10.09 -6.11
N ALA A 38 2.88 10.52 -7.20
CA ALA A 38 2.35 10.40 -8.54
C ALA A 38 2.11 8.93 -8.93
N ALA A 39 3.05 8.04 -8.63
CA ALA A 39 2.91 6.61 -8.90
C ALA A 39 1.72 5.98 -8.15
N MET A 40 1.54 6.27 -6.86
CA MET A 40 0.39 5.76 -6.10
C MET A 40 -0.95 6.26 -6.64
N ARG A 41 -1.03 7.53 -7.03
CA ARG A 41 -2.24 8.10 -7.66
C ARG A 41 -2.50 7.50 -9.03
N PHE A 42 -1.46 7.26 -9.82
CA PHE A 42 -1.57 6.55 -11.09
C PHE A 42 -2.10 5.12 -10.88
N LEU A 43 -1.57 4.38 -9.91
CA LEU A 43 -2.04 3.04 -9.58
C LEU A 43 -3.50 3.06 -9.11
N LEU A 44 -3.88 4.02 -8.27
CA LEU A 44 -5.27 4.21 -7.81
C LEU A 44 -6.24 4.52 -8.95
N GLU A 45 -5.78 5.24 -9.98
CA GLU A 45 -6.59 5.56 -11.15
C GLU A 45 -6.88 4.34 -12.01
N HIS A 46 -5.87 3.48 -12.20
CA HIS A 46 -5.91 2.37 -13.16
C HIS A 46 -6.25 1.01 -12.53
N HIS A 47 -6.15 0.88 -11.21
CA HIS A 47 -6.35 -0.38 -10.51
C HIS A 47 -7.30 -0.24 -9.32
N GLU A 48 -8.26 -1.16 -9.25
CA GLU A 48 -9.11 -1.33 -8.09
C GLU A 48 -8.53 -2.42 -7.17
N ILE A 49 -8.60 -2.20 -5.85
CA ILE A 49 -8.43 -3.25 -4.85
C ILE A 49 -9.83 -3.64 -4.37
N PRO A 50 -10.47 -4.68 -4.94
CA PRO A 50 -11.86 -4.97 -4.63
C PRO A 50 -12.00 -5.49 -3.21
N VAL A 51 -12.99 -4.98 -2.47
CA VAL A 51 -13.32 -5.43 -1.12
C VAL A 51 -14.83 -5.30 -0.92
N LYS A 52 -15.43 -6.21 -0.14
CA LYS A 52 -16.89 -6.23 0.05
C LYS A 52 -17.46 -4.91 0.57
N VAL A 53 -16.70 -4.21 1.43
CA VAL A 53 -17.14 -2.94 2.03
C VAL A 53 -17.31 -1.80 1.00
N THR A 54 -16.69 -1.90 -0.17
CA THR A 54 -16.83 -0.91 -1.26
C THR A 54 -17.91 -1.29 -2.27
N GLU A 55 -18.58 -2.43 -2.13
CA GLU A 55 -19.63 -2.86 -3.05
C GLU A 55 -20.96 -2.14 -2.81
N GLY A 56 -21.67 -1.81 -3.90
CA GLY A 56 -22.97 -1.14 -3.91
C GLY A 56 -22.88 0.37 -4.16
N GLY A 57 -23.80 0.90 -4.98
CA GLY A 57 -23.89 2.34 -5.28
C GLY A 57 -22.58 2.96 -5.78
N ASP A 58 -22.27 4.15 -5.26
CA ASP A 58 -21.07 4.95 -5.54
C ASP A 58 -19.93 4.73 -4.53
N ARG A 59 -20.02 3.68 -3.69
CA ARG A 59 -19.07 3.41 -2.59
C ARG A 59 -17.63 3.24 -3.07
N ARG A 60 -17.41 2.66 -4.25
CA ARG A 60 -16.07 2.57 -4.88
C ARG A 60 -15.51 3.96 -5.21
N ALA A 61 -16.33 4.83 -5.79
CA ALA A 61 -15.91 6.18 -6.15
C ALA A 61 -15.58 7.02 -4.91
N ARG A 62 -16.42 6.94 -3.87
CA ARG A 62 -16.15 7.56 -2.55
C ARG A 62 -14.85 7.04 -1.94
N ARG A 63 -14.61 5.73 -1.99
CA ARG A 63 -13.37 5.13 -1.50
C ARG A 63 -12.14 5.65 -2.25
N LYS A 64 -12.23 5.73 -3.58
CA LYS A 64 -11.18 6.25 -4.45
C LYS A 64 -10.87 7.71 -4.10
N ALA A 65 -11.89 8.55 -3.91
CA ALA A 65 -11.71 9.95 -3.51
C ALA A 65 -11.00 10.10 -2.15
N ILE A 66 -11.36 9.28 -1.15
CA ILE A 66 -10.70 9.29 0.16
C ILE A 66 -9.23 8.90 0.05
N LEU A 67 -8.92 7.87 -0.74
CA LEU A 67 -7.54 7.44 -0.98
C LEU A 67 -6.73 8.49 -1.74
N ASP A 68 -7.31 9.10 -2.77
CA ASP A 68 -6.65 10.17 -3.52
C ASP A 68 -6.32 11.36 -2.63
N ALA A 69 -7.25 11.77 -1.76
CA ALA A 69 -7.05 12.84 -0.79
C ALA A 69 -5.99 12.48 0.26
N LEU A 70 -5.93 11.23 0.72
CA LEU A 70 -4.86 10.74 1.60
C LEU A 70 -3.50 10.78 0.89
N PHE A 71 -3.42 10.31 -0.36
CA PHE A 71 -2.18 10.28 -1.12
C PHE A 71 -1.70 11.69 -1.50
N ALA A 72 -2.64 12.60 -1.77
CA ALA A 72 -2.36 14.01 -2.02
C ALA A 72 -1.88 14.77 -0.77
N GLY A 73 -2.04 14.18 0.43
CA GLY A 73 -1.73 14.82 1.70
C GLY A 73 -2.78 15.82 2.17
N THR A 74 -3.95 15.89 1.51
CA THR A 74 -5.08 16.74 1.94
C THR A 74 -5.88 16.10 3.06
N LEU A 75 -5.77 14.79 3.26
CA LEU A 75 -6.24 14.08 4.45
C LEU A 75 -5.06 13.48 5.21
N THR A 76 -5.11 13.60 6.53
CA THR A 76 -4.26 12.79 7.42
C THR A 76 -4.75 11.34 7.44
N LEU A 77 -3.92 10.42 7.94
CA LEU A 77 -4.31 9.01 8.07
C LEU A 77 -5.58 8.84 8.94
N ASP A 78 -5.63 9.50 10.09
CA ASP A 78 -6.79 9.45 10.99
C ASP A 78 -8.05 10.07 10.36
N ALA A 79 -7.89 11.20 9.65
CA ALA A 79 -9.00 11.81 8.93
C ALA A 79 -9.52 10.89 7.80
N ALA A 80 -8.64 10.20 7.08
CA ALA A 80 -9.03 9.23 6.06
C ALA A 80 -9.77 8.02 6.66
N ILE A 81 -9.43 7.60 7.88
CA ILE A 81 -10.15 6.54 8.61
C ILE A 81 -11.55 7.01 9.00
N ALA A 82 -11.67 8.18 9.64
CA ALA A 82 -12.96 8.75 10.03
C ALA A 82 -13.86 8.97 8.80
N GLU A 83 -13.29 9.47 7.72
CA GLU A 83 -14.03 9.71 6.47
C GLU A 83 -14.46 8.41 5.79
N THR A 84 -13.66 7.35 5.92
CA THR A 84 -14.03 6.01 5.47
C THR A 84 -15.24 5.50 6.26
N GLU A 85 -15.26 5.64 7.59
CA GLU A 85 -16.42 5.23 8.41
C GLU A 85 -17.68 5.99 8.04
N ARG A 86 -17.56 7.30 7.83
CA ARG A 86 -18.67 8.19 7.50
C ARG A 86 -19.23 7.95 6.10
N GLN A 87 -18.38 7.95 5.07
CA GLN A 87 -18.83 7.86 3.68
C GLN A 87 -19.20 6.44 3.24
N LEU A 88 -18.62 5.43 3.88
CA LEU A 88 -18.88 4.01 3.61
C LEU A 88 -19.63 3.36 4.79
N ALA A 89 -20.57 4.11 5.38
CA ALA A 89 -21.34 3.66 6.53
C ALA A 89 -21.98 2.29 6.30
N ARG A 90 -22.08 1.52 7.39
CA ARG A 90 -22.63 0.15 7.40
C ARG A 90 -24.08 0.11 6.92
N ALA A 91 -24.90 1.09 7.33
CA ALA A 91 -26.32 1.15 7.03
C ALA A 91 -26.60 1.20 5.51
N ASP A 92 -25.71 1.83 4.74
CA ASP A 92 -25.89 2.04 3.30
C ASP A 92 -25.27 0.90 2.46
N SER A 93 -24.81 -0.17 3.09
CA SER A 93 -24.15 -1.28 2.40
C SER A 93 -25.10 -2.43 2.11
N PRO A 94 -25.00 -3.10 0.94
CA PRO A 94 -25.67 -4.38 0.71
C PRO A 94 -25.22 -5.46 1.70
N HIS A 95 -24.07 -5.27 2.36
CA HIS A 95 -23.51 -6.17 3.38
C HIS A 95 -23.78 -5.71 4.81
N HIS A 96 -24.75 -4.82 5.05
CA HIS A 96 -25.02 -4.23 6.38
C HIS A 96 -25.25 -5.28 7.48
N ALA A 97 -25.76 -6.46 7.17
CA ALA A 97 -25.96 -7.54 8.14
C ALA A 97 -24.67 -8.31 8.49
N SER A 98 -23.59 -8.16 7.72
CA SER A 98 -22.37 -8.96 7.86
C SER A 98 -21.37 -8.36 8.84
N ASN A 99 -21.24 -8.98 10.01
CA ASN A 99 -20.20 -8.65 10.99
C ASN A 99 -18.79 -9.02 10.52
N LEU A 100 -18.65 -9.85 9.48
CA LEU A 100 -17.36 -10.14 8.86
C LEU A 100 -16.87 -8.95 8.01
N VAL A 101 -17.78 -8.27 7.30
CA VAL A 101 -17.46 -7.09 6.49
C VAL A 101 -17.26 -5.86 7.36
N PHE A 102 -18.11 -5.68 8.37
CA PHE A 102 -18.11 -4.53 9.27
C PHE A 102 -17.70 -4.88 10.71
N ALA A 103 -16.67 -5.70 10.86
CA ALA A 103 -16.08 -5.99 12.18
C ALA A 103 -15.52 -4.71 12.83
N SER A 104 -15.41 -4.67 14.15
CA SER A 104 -14.81 -3.53 14.87
C SER A 104 -13.47 -3.12 14.27
N GLY A 105 -13.25 -1.82 14.01
CA GLY A 105 -12.03 -1.29 13.37
C GLY A 105 -11.89 -1.59 11.87
N TRP A 106 -12.98 -1.91 11.15
CA TRP A 106 -12.95 -2.23 9.72
C TRP A 106 -12.37 -1.10 8.87
N ALA A 107 -12.70 0.16 9.17
CA ALA A 107 -12.24 1.30 8.38
C ALA A 107 -10.73 1.49 8.51
N LYS A 108 -10.22 1.41 9.74
CA LYS A 108 -8.76 1.43 9.99
C LYS A 108 -8.06 0.32 9.23
N ARG A 109 -8.54 -0.93 9.33
CA ARG A 109 -7.97 -2.06 8.56
C ARG A 109 -8.00 -1.80 7.05
N LEU A 110 -9.09 -1.26 6.53
CA LEU A 110 -9.24 -0.96 5.10
C LEU A 110 -8.26 0.11 4.62
N VAL A 111 -8.16 1.22 5.36
CA VAL A 111 -7.23 2.31 5.05
C VAL A 111 -5.80 1.83 5.10
N HIS A 112 -5.41 1.17 6.19
CA HIS A 112 -4.06 0.64 6.37
C HIS A 112 -3.69 -0.36 5.26
N THR A 113 -4.60 -1.28 4.94
CA THR A 113 -4.35 -2.27 3.88
C THR A 113 -4.14 -1.59 2.54
N HIS A 114 -5.03 -0.70 2.12
CA HIS A 114 -4.90 -0.04 0.82
C HIS A 114 -3.67 0.87 0.76
N LEU A 115 -3.39 1.63 1.83
CA LEU A 115 -2.18 2.44 1.92
C LEU A 115 -0.92 1.59 1.77
N GLY A 116 -0.83 0.48 2.50
CA GLY A 116 0.32 -0.43 2.45
C GLY A 116 0.48 -1.12 1.10
N VAL A 117 -0.63 -1.53 0.46
CA VAL A 117 -0.61 -2.14 -0.87
C VAL A 117 -0.14 -1.13 -1.92
N PHE A 118 -0.75 0.04 -2.00
CA PHE A 118 -0.40 1.04 -3.02
C PHE A 118 1.02 1.58 -2.83
N TYR A 119 1.45 1.83 -1.59
CA TYR A 119 2.81 2.27 -1.33
C TYR A 119 3.82 1.20 -1.73
N THR A 120 3.64 -0.04 -1.26
CA THR A 120 4.55 -1.15 -1.59
C THR A 120 4.62 -1.37 -3.10
N TRP A 121 3.47 -1.34 -3.78
CA TRP A 121 3.44 -1.48 -5.23
C TRP A 121 4.18 -0.34 -5.93
N ALA A 122 3.93 0.91 -5.55
CA ALA A 122 4.63 2.06 -6.13
C ALA A 122 6.15 2.00 -5.94
N VAL A 123 6.62 1.58 -4.76
CA VAL A 123 8.07 1.40 -4.50
C VAL A 123 8.64 0.29 -5.38
N LEU A 124 7.94 -0.84 -5.53
CA LEU A 124 8.41 -1.95 -6.36
C LEU A 124 8.48 -1.57 -7.83
N GLU A 125 7.48 -0.87 -8.37
CA GLU A 125 7.52 -0.36 -9.74
C GLU A 125 8.67 0.63 -9.93
N TYR A 126 8.89 1.54 -8.98
CA TYR A 126 10.00 2.48 -9.01
C TYR A 126 11.35 1.75 -9.05
N LEU A 127 11.55 0.76 -8.18
CA LEU A 127 12.79 -0.01 -8.11
C LEU A 127 13.07 -0.75 -9.42
N LEU A 128 12.06 -1.46 -9.95
CA LEU A 128 12.19 -2.21 -11.19
C LEU A 128 12.46 -1.29 -12.38
N ALA A 129 11.79 -0.14 -12.45
CA ALA A 129 12.04 0.86 -13.50
C ALA A 129 13.47 1.43 -13.44
N SER A 130 14.05 1.54 -12.24
CA SER A 130 15.45 1.96 -12.04
C SER A 130 16.49 0.86 -12.29
N GLY A 131 16.07 -0.35 -12.66
CA GLY A 131 16.95 -1.50 -12.89
C GLY A 131 17.34 -2.28 -11.64
N ALA A 132 16.79 -1.95 -10.47
CA ALA A 132 17.00 -2.73 -9.26
C ALA A 132 16.21 -4.05 -9.31
N THR A 133 16.87 -5.14 -8.94
CA THR A 133 16.25 -6.48 -8.88
C THR A 133 15.79 -6.86 -7.47
N GLN A 134 16.27 -6.12 -6.46
CA GLN A 134 16.00 -6.40 -5.06
C GLN A 134 15.35 -5.22 -4.36
N CYS A 135 14.53 -5.54 -3.38
CA CYS A 135 13.95 -4.61 -2.42
C CYS A 135 14.24 -5.08 -1.00
N PHE A 136 14.09 -4.19 -0.01
CA PHE A 136 14.29 -4.49 1.40
C PHE A 136 12.98 -4.31 2.18
N VAL A 137 12.71 -5.22 3.12
CA VAL A 137 11.59 -5.07 4.05
C VAL A 137 12.17 -4.71 5.43
N PRO A 138 12.09 -3.45 5.86
CA PRO A 138 12.56 -3.05 7.20
C PRO A 138 11.73 -3.67 8.32
N HIS A 139 12.32 -3.78 9.51
CA HIS A 139 11.57 -4.02 10.74
C HIS A 139 10.69 -2.81 11.06
N ALA A 140 9.45 -3.05 11.48
CA ALA A 140 8.57 -2.01 11.97
C ALA A 140 8.61 -1.94 13.50
N LEU A 141 8.46 -0.75 14.09
CA LEU A 141 8.61 -0.55 15.55
C LEU A 141 7.61 -1.37 16.38
N ALA A 142 6.39 -1.53 15.86
CA ALA A 142 5.30 -2.25 16.51
C ALA A 142 4.92 -3.54 15.76
N GLU A 143 5.91 -4.23 15.20
CA GLU A 143 5.67 -5.48 14.48
C GLU A 143 5.33 -6.65 15.42
N SER A 144 4.47 -7.55 14.94
CA SER A 144 4.20 -8.81 15.65
C SER A 144 5.27 -9.83 15.29
N ALA A 145 6.08 -10.23 16.28
CA ALA A 145 7.16 -11.22 16.11
C ALA A 145 6.67 -12.58 15.56
N THR A 146 5.38 -12.89 15.71
CA THR A 146 4.76 -14.13 15.20
C THR A 146 4.07 -13.95 13.84
N SER A 147 4.12 -12.76 13.24
CA SER A 147 3.62 -12.55 11.88
C SER A 147 4.56 -13.17 10.84
N ALA A 148 4.01 -13.61 9.70
CA ALA A 148 4.81 -14.09 8.59
C ALA A 148 5.75 -13.00 8.05
N CYS A 149 5.30 -11.73 8.05
CA CYS A 149 6.14 -10.60 7.66
C CYS A 149 7.37 -10.48 8.57
N SER A 150 7.20 -10.45 9.89
CA SER A 150 8.34 -10.33 10.81
C SER A 150 9.29 -11.51 10.74
N ARG A 151 8.79 -12.74 10.65
CA ARG A 151 9.66 -13.93 10.66
C ARG A 151 10.36 -14.18 9.32
N LEU A 152 9.68 -13.92 8.21
CA LEU A 152 10.12 -14.38 6.88
C LEU A 152 10.57 -13.24 5.97
N LEU A 153 10.11 -12.00 6.21
CA LEU A 153 10.35 -10.88 5.32
C LEU A 153 11.20 -9.78 5.96
N ALA A 154 10.90 -9.36 7.18
CA ALA A 154 11.54 -8.24 7.84
C ALA A 154 13.05 -8.45 8.04
N GLY A 155 13.81 -7.36 7.89
CA GLY A 155 15.26 -7.33 8.01
C GLY A 155 16.03 -7.93 6.84
N ARG A 156 15.37 -8.22 5.70
CA ARG A 156 15.97 -8.97 4.58
C ARG A 156 15.70 -8.31 3.23
N ALA A 157 16.61 -8.57 2.30
CA ALA A 157 16.41 -8.28 0.89
C ALA A 157 15.58 -9.39 0.22
N HIS A 158 14.74 -9.01 -0.74
CA HIS A 158 13.86 -9.89 -1.49
C HIS A 158 13.90 -9.53 -2.97
N ASP A 159 13.62 -10.52 -3.82
CA ASP A 159 13.41 -10.26 -5.25
C ASP A 159 12.17 -9.36 -5.44
N ALA A 160 12.38 -8.22 -6.08
CA ALA A 160 11.37 -7.19 -6.26
C ALA A 160 10.23 -7.64 -7.20
N VAL A 161 10.56 -8.40 -8.26
CA VAL A 161 9.57 -8.93 -9.20
C VAL A 161 8.67 -9.93 -8.48
N VAL A 162 9.25 -10.87 -7.75
CA VAL A 162 8.52 -11.89 -7.00
C VAL A 162 7.59 -11.26 -5.98
N LEU A 163 8.04 -10.26 -5.22
CA LEU A 163 7.20 -9.63 -4.20
C LEU A 163 6.07 -8.81 -4.82
N ARG A 164 6.33 -8.11 -5.92
CA ARG A 164 5.32 -7.36 -6.69
C ARG A 164 4.24 -8.29 -7.23
N ASP A 165 4.65 -9.37 -7.89
CA ASP A 165 3.71 -10.29 -8.53
C ASP A 165 2.79 -10.95 -7.50
N ARG A 166 3.33 -11.32 -6.32
CA ARG A 166 2.53 -11.82 -5.18
C ARG A 166 1.53 -10.79 -4.66
N LEU A 167 1.95 -9.53 -4.53
CA LEU A 167 1.07 -8.43 -4.11
C LEU A 167 -0.10 -8.27 -5.08
N ILE A 168 0.20 -8.20 -6.39
CA ILE A 168 -0.81 -8.02 -7.44
C ILE A 168 -1.75 -9.23 -7.47
N GLN A 169 -1.23 -10.46 -7.43
CA GLN A 169 -2.04 -11.68 -7.40
C GLN A 169 -3.01 -11.69 -6.21
N SER A 170 -2.53 -11.37 -5.01
CA SER A 170 -3.33 -11.39 -3.79
C SER A 170 -4.39 -10.27 -3.75
N TYR A 171 -3.97 -9.02 -4.00
CA TYR A 171 -4.82 -7.86 -3.75
C TYR A 171 -5.64 -7.41 -4.95
N VAL A 172 -5.10 -7.52 -6.16
CA VAL A 172 -5.73 -7.07 -7.40
C VAL A 172 -6.47 -8.22 -8.07
N ALA A 173 -5.78 -9.34 -8.35
CA ALA A 173 -6.38 -10.50 -9.01
C ALA A 173 -7.23 -11.39 -8.09
N LYS A 174 -7.17 -11.16 -6.76
CA LYS A 174 -7.88 -11.96 -5.74
C LYS A 174 -7.59 -13.46 -5.79
N GLN A 175 -6.37 -13.81 -6.18
CA GLN A 175 -5.89 -15.18 -6.19
C GLN A 175 -5.22 -15.51 -4.85
N PRO A 176 -5.41 -16.73 -4.32
CA PRO A 176 -4.79 -17.12 -3.07
C PRO A 176 -3.27 -17.24 -3.24
N VAL A 177 -2.52 -16.49 -2.43
CA VAL A 177 -1.06 -16.55 -2.38
C VAL A 177 -0.66 -17.14 -1.02
N ARG A 178 0.02 -18.29 -1.03
CA ARG A 178 0.53 -18.94 0.21
C ARG A 178 1.88 -18.40 0.65
N ALA A 179 2.66 -17.90 -0.30
CA ALA A 179 3.98 -17.33 -0.01
C ALA A 179 3.82 -15.96 0.68
N PRO A 180 4.75 -15.59 1.58
CA PRO A 180 4.70 -14.28 2.22
C PRO A 180 4.76 -13.12 1.22
N LEU A 181 3.99 -12.06 1.50
CA LEU A 181 3.99 -10.79 0.78
C LEU A 181 3.90 -9.59 1.75
N VAL A 182 4.02 -8.36 1.26
CA VAL A 182 3.83 -7.14 2.08
C VAL A 182 2.75 -6.27 1.42
N PRO A 183 1.68 -5.87 2.14
CA PRO A 183 1.27 -6.38 3.45
C PRO A 183 0.80 -7.85 3.36
N ASN A 184 1.05 -8.67 4.39
CA ASN A 184 0.56 -10.06 4.43
C ASN A 184 -0.82 -10.21 5.10
N HIS A 185 -1.23 -9.22 5.88
CA HIS A 185 -2.49 -9.23 6.63
C HIS A 185 -2.96 -7.79 6.93
N PRO A 186 -4.25 -7.58 7.29
CA PRO A 186 -4.81 -6.23 7.48
C PRO A 186 -4.22 -5.39 8.64
N HIS A 187 -3.36 -5.99 9.46
CA HIS A 187 -2.67 -5.34 10.57
C HIS A 187 -1.15 -5.26 10.34
N CYS A 188 -0.70 -5.57 9.14
CA CYS A 188 0.72 -5.52 8.80
C CYS A 188 1.19 -4.06 8.85
N THR A 189 2.30 -3.84 9.55
CA THR A 189 2.96 -2.54 9.69
C THR A 189 4.16 -2.39 8.75
N HIS A 190 4.55 -3.48 8.07
CA HIS A 190 5.67 -3.51 7.15
C HIS A 190 5.36 -2.81 5.83
N VAL A 191 6.42 -2.30 5.22
CA VAL A 191 6.44 -1.71 3.88
C VAL A 191 7.69 -2.21 3.14
N VAL A 192 7.84 -1.80 1.89
CA VAL A 192 9.05 -2.05 1.10
C VAL A 192 9.85 -0.76 0.94
N ALA A 193 11.17 -0.87 0.95
CA ALA A 193 12.14 0.17 0.68
C ALA A 193 13.25 -0.36 -0.26
N PRO A 194 14.10 0.50 -0.85
CA PRO A 194 15.30 0.04 -1.54
C PRO A 194 16.28 -0.65 -0.59
N VAL A 195 17.11 -1.53 -1.14
CA VAL A 195 18.29 -2.05 -0.44
C VAL A 195 19.28 -0.91 -0.25
N ARG A 196 19.75 -0.69 0.99
CA ARG A 196 20.82 0.27 1.27
C ARG A 196 22.14 -0.28 0.75
N ALA A 197 22.93 0.55 0.06
CA ALA A 197 24.30 0.20 -0.30
C ALA A 197 25.11 -0.08 0.98
N GLY A 198 25.63 -1.30 1.10
CA GLY A 198 26.47 -1.73 2.24
C GLY A 198 25.79 -2.64 3.28
N ALA A 199 24.53 -3.03 3.09
CA ALA A 199 23.87 -4.05 3.91
C ALA A 199 24.01 -5.43 3.24
N VAL A 200 25.17 -6.07 3.39
CA VAL A 200 25.36 -7.50 3.14
C VAL A 200 25.92 -8.13 4.42
#